data_AF-A0A928I7Z1-F1
#
_entry.id   AF-A0A928I7Z1-F1
#
_cell.length_a   1.000
_cell.length_b   1.000
_cell.length_c   1.000
_cell.angle_alpha   90.00
_cell.angle_beta   90.00
_cell.angle_gamma   90.00
#
_symmetry.space_group_name_H-M   'P 1'
#
loop_
_entity.id
_entity.type
_entity.pdbx_description
1 polymer ?
#
loop_
_entity_poly.entity_id
_entity_poly.type
_entity_poly.pdbx_seq_one_letter_code
_entity_poly.pdbx_strand_id
1 'polypeptide(L)'
;MIKKIAFLLAIVMLAASLSACLTNGNAVTTTDSSQTGDADMIDITTEVITHTTTEPITEPVTEPPVTEPPVTEPPATEPPATEPPATEPPATEPPVTEPPATEPPETEPPATEPPETEPPATEPPVTEPPATEPPATEPPATEPPATEPPVTEPPATEPPETEPVIIDDGIIDGAAYSVKNTSSVALGTSTYGQVHGEAVKLVSYCGDLDQLWRFFRQNDGTYKIQNASTGYYLSVTGKNVRDGAAVSLYTSASNQGQRWRVIPEGEGFVLKCEDTNSYLSCSSAMGVGFAIQRTDKSHALVFALDALVSPDTELPQILPLKGAIGAPGSCPEVIKYNGKYYCINMHTGMWVKSSKDLITWTKEVQVYPTKPAWIKDELGSDSIWAPGFYTVGGKLYIYYCSSTSGSRNSVIGLTECVSPLGPFTDKGMVMRSYKDGADRTPYNCIDPNIFTDDDGKVWLIWGSYAEGIYIRRIDPETGMPHKDYPEMHCIADAPDFMEAPYLVKRGDYYYLFVAMGSLKKTADYYWAVGRSKSLLGPYVDKDGNRMLSGNTSRLTEWKSGVEGAAHAQPFCDEDGQWYMVSEFWRDRSVATPPVQLHISKMVWNEAGWPVTALSSDLLAELSEK
;
A
#
# COMPACT_ATOMS: atom_id res chain seq x y z
N MET A 1 -14.08 -48.57 -26.64
CA MET A 1 -12.66 -48.94 -26.85
C MET A 1 -11.88 -47.99 -27.75
N ILE A 2 -12.46 -46.88 -28.24
CA ILE A 2 -11.77 -45.91 -29.13
C ILE A 2 -11.39 -44.59 -28.41
N LYS A 3 -11.70 -44.44 -27.11
CA LYS A 3 -11.29 -43.27 -26.30
C LYS A 3 -10.06 -43.50 -25.39
N LYS A 4 -9.36 -44.63 -25.51
CA LYS A 4 -8.10 -44.93 -24.79
C LYS A 4 -6.85 -44.97 -25.68
N ILE A 5 -6.99 -44.70 -26.99
CA ILE A 5 -5.86 -44.68 -27.95
C ILE A 5 -5.42 -43.23 -28.27
N ALA A 6 -6.27 -42.23 -28.05
CA ALA A 6 -5.91 -40.82 -28.27
C ALA A 6 -5.00 -40.21 -27.18
N PHE A 7 -4.96 -40.81 -25.98
CA PHE A 7 -4.13 -40.30 -24.87
C PHE A 7 -2.70 -40.87 -24.90
N LEU A 8 -2.46 -41.96 -25.64
CA LEU A 8 -1.13 -42.57 -25.78
C LEU A 8 -0.32 -42.03 -26.98
N LEU A 9 -0.98 -41.34 -27.92
CA LEU A 9 -0.31 -40.69 -29.06
C LEU A 9 0.13 -39.24 -28.78
N ALA A 10 -0.37 -38.60 -27.72
CA ALA A 10 0.10 -37.28 -27.27
C ALA A 10 1.37 -37.33 -26.41
N ILE A 11 1.70 -38.50 -25.84
CA ILE A 11 2.89 -38.70 -24.99
C ILE A 11 4.12 -39.11 -25.82
N VAL A 12 3.95 -39.48 -27.10
CA VAL A 12 5.04 -39.89 -28.00
C VAL A 12 5.50 -38.76 -28.95
N MET A 13 4.82 -37.60 -28.97
CA MET A 13 5.26 -36.43 -29.76
C MET A 13 5.89 -35.29 -28.95
N LEU A 14 6.04 -35.44 -27.62
CA LEU A 14 6.75 -34.45 -26.78
C LEU A 14 8.19 -34.85 -26.41
N ALA A 15 8.74 -35.89 -27.05
CA ALA A 15 10.08 -36.42 -26.79
C ALA A 15 10.94 -36.49 -28.07
N ALA A 16 10.85 -35.49 -28.94
CA ALA A 16 11.67 -35.40 -30.15
C ALA A 16 12.06 -33.97 -30.50
N SER A 17 12.68 -33.24 -29.57
CA SER A 17 13.56 -32.10 -29.89
C SER A 17 14.22 -31.55 -28.63
N LEU A 18 15.15 -32.30 -28.04
CA LEU A 18 16.26 -31.72 -27.29
C LEU A 18 17.41 -32.74 -27.25
N SER A 19 18.22 -32.75 -28.31
CA SER A 19 19.54 -33.36 -28.28
C SER A 19 20.43 -32.61 -29.26
N ALA A 20 21.16 -31.61 -28.75
CA ALA A 20 22.41 -31.18 -29.32
C ALA A 20 23.30 -30.58 -28.22
N CYS A 21 24.44 -31.24 -28.03
CA CYS A 21 25.65 -30.80 -27.32
C CYS A 21 25.64 -30.79 -25.79
N LEU A 22 26.23 -31.83 -25.20
CA LEU A 22 27.36 -31.69 -24.26
C LEU A 22 27.98 -33.09 -24.01
N THR A 23 29.13 -33.32 -24.63
CA THR A 23 30.07 -34.37 -24.25
C THR A 23 30.95 -33.85 -23.11
N ASN A 24 30.94 -34.51 -21.97
CA ASN A 24 32.12 -35.16 -21.41
C ASN A 24 31.78 -35.78 -20.05
N GLY A 25 32.02 -37.08 -19.97
CA GLY A 25 31.75 -37.87 -18.79
C GLY A 25 32.77 -37.64 -17.68
N ASN A 26 32.34 -37.96 -16.47
CA ASN A 26 33.08 -38.91 -15.65
C ASN A 26 32.09 -39.67 -14.78
N ALA A 27 32.14 -40.99 -14.90
CA ALA A 27 31.37 -41.94 -14.12
C ALA A 27 31.96 -42.06 -12.72
N VAL A 28 31.13 -42.07 -11.69
CA VAL A 28 31.35 -42.89 -10.49
C VAL A 28 29.99 -43.39 -9.99
N THR A 29 30.02 -44.66 -9.63
CA THR A 29 28.99 -45.64 -9.28
C THR A 29 28.04 -45.27 -8.15
N THR A 30 26.77 -45.63 -8.34
CA THR A 30 25.72 -45.74 -7.32
C THR A 30 25.92 -46.98 -6.46
N THR A 31 25.81 -46.82 -5.14
CA THR A 31 25.40 -47.88 -4.22
C THR A 31 24.17 -47.45 -3.44
N ASP A 32 23.20 -48.35 -3.47
CA ASP A 32 21.88 -48.36 -2.86
C ASP A 32 21.94 -48.43 -1.32
N SER A 33 21.04 -47.74 -0.62
CA SER A 33 20.35 -48.30 0.55
C SER A 33 19.23 -47.38 1.06
N SER A 34 18.13 -48.04 1.37
CA SER A 34 16.87 -47.60 1.93
C SER A 34 16.89 -47.26 3.43
N GLN A 35 15.82 -46.57 3.87
CA GLN A 35 15.14 -46.60 5.19
C GLN A 35 15.24 -45.37 6.10
N THR A 36 14.06 -44.73 6.26
CA THR A 36 13.36 -44.29 7.49
C THR A 36 14.14 -43.80 8.70
N GLY A 37 13.73 -42.64 9.23
CA GLY A 37 13.90 -42.29 10.65
C GLY A 37 13.75 -40.79 10.92
N ASP A 38 12.78 -40.43 11.76
CA ASP A 38 12.70 -39.17 12.50
C ASP A 38 14.03 -38.86 13.21
N ALA A 39 14.39 -37.57 13.30
CA ALA A 39 14.73 -36.89 14.56
C ALA A 39 15.44 -35.55 14.32
N ASP A 40 14.99 -34.57 15.09
CA ASP A 40 15.78 -33.59 15.86
C ASP A 40 16.76 -32.61 15.19
N MET A 41 16.43 -31.35 15.49
CA MET A 41 17.30 -30.19 15.64
C MET A 41 18.71 -30.54 16.13
N ILE A 42 19.71 -30.21 15.32
CA ILE A 42 21.09 -30.03 15.77
C ILE A 42 21.62 -28.69 15.25
N ASP A 43 22.04 -27.89 16.21
CA ASP A 43 22.87 -26.69 16.13
C ASP A 43 24.22 -27.02 15.48
N ILE A 44 24.63 -26.29 14.43
CA ILE A 44 25.94 -26.49 13.80
C ILE A 44 26.70 -25.17 13.73
N THR A 45 27.77 -25.18 14.51
CA THR A 45 28.91 -24.28 14.57
C THR A 45 29.58 -24.03 13.21
N THR A 46 29.95 -22.77 13.00
CA THR A 46 30.74 -22.24 11.88
C THR A 46 32.10 -22.93 11.76
N GLU A 47 32.32 -23.66 10.66
CA GLU A 47 33.66 -24.01 10.19
C GLU A 47 34.04 -23.21 8.94
N VAL A 48 35.26 -22.69 8.99
CA VAL A 48 35.89 -21.80 8.02
C VAL A 48 36.40 -22.61 6.83
N ILE A 49 35.91 -22.31 5.63
CA ILE A 49 36.51 -22.79 4.37
C ILE A 49 37.51 -21.74 3.88
N THR A 50 38.77 -22.14 3.82
CA THR A 50 39.87 -21.37 3.23
C THR A 50 39.82 -21.44 1.70
N HIS A 51 39.64 -20.28 1.05
CA HIS A 51 39.85 -20.13 -0.39
C HIS A 51 41.16 -19.40 -0.65
N THR A 52 42.10 -20.10 -1.25
CA THR A 52 43.35 -19.57 -1.81
C THR A 52 43.03 -18.71 -3.02
N THR A 53 43.44 -17.44 -3.03
CA THR A 53 43.47 -16.61 -4.24
C THR A 53 44.71 -15.72 -4.23
N THR A 54 45.31 -15.67 -5.41
CA THR A 54 46.57 -15.04 -5.83
C THR A 54 46.65 -13.53 -5.59
N GLU A 55 47.85 -13.09 -5.20
CA GLU A 55 48.23 -11.70 -4.94
C GLU A 55 48.20 -10.77 -6.17
N PRO A 56 47.99 -9.46 -5.94
CA PRO A 56 48.67 -8.43 -6.70
C PRO A 56 49.54 -7.53 -5.80
N ILE A 57 50.65 -7.11 -6.41
CA ILE A 57 51.72 -6.26 -5.88
C ILE A 57 51.19 -4.85 -5.56
N THR A 58 51.52 -4.31 -4.39
CA THR A 58 51.30 -2.89 -4.02
C THR A 58 52.58 -2.24 -3.47
N GLU A 59 52.95 -1.09 -4.04
CA GLU A 59 53.99 -0.19 -3.54
C GLU A 59 53.55 0.52 -2.24
N PRO A 60 54.48 0.90 -1.34
CA PRO A 60 54.11 1.52 -0.07
C PRO A 60 53.88 3.02 -0.21
N VAL A 61 52.69 3.48 0.13
CA VAL A 61 52.40 4.89 0.44
C VAL A 61 52.41 5.05 1.96
N THR A 62 53.32 5.90 2.45
CA THR A 62 53.46 6.28 3.86
C THR A 62 52.44 7.35 4.24
N GLU A 63 51.54 7.06 5.19
CA GLU A 63 50.72 8.07 5.87
C GLU A 63 51.38 8.55 7.18
N PRO A 64 51.21 9.83 7.58
CA PRO A 64 51.75 10.37 8.81
C PRO A 64 50.89 9.98 10.03
N PRO A 65 51.46 9.95 11.26
CA PRO A 65 50.74 9.49 12.44
C PRO A 65 49.68 10.50 12.90
N VAL A 66 48.47 10.02 13.16
CA VAL A 66 47.40 10.75 13.85
C VAL A 66 47.53 10.48 15.35
N THR A 67 47.75 11.53 16.13
CA THR A 67 47.79 11.50 17.59
C THR A 67 46.37 11.68 18.14
N GLU A 68 45.83 10.68 18.85
CA GLU A 68 44.58 10.82 19.60
C GLU A 68 44.80 11.59 20.92
N PRO A 69 43.90 12.50 21.33
CA PRO A 69 43.95 13.12 22.66
C PRO A 69 43.44 12.15 23.74
N PRO A 70 43.93 12.26 25.00
CA PRO A 70 43.57 11.34 26.07
C PRO A 70 42.11 11.52 26.51
N VAL A 71 41.40 10.41 26.66
CA VAL A 71 40.08 10.33 27.29
C VAL A 71 40.27 10.26 28.81
N THR A 72 39.78 11.26 29.52
CA THR A 72 39.67 11.26 30.99
C THR A 72 38.28 10.74 31.38
N GLU A 73 38.23 9.59 32.04
CA GLU A 73 37.01 9.09 32.69
C GLU A 73 36.70 9.92 33.97
N PRO A 74 35.44 10.31 34.22
CA PRO A 74 35.04 10.86 35.51
C PRO A 74 34.95 9.73 36.57
N PRO A 75 35.24 10.02 37.85
CA PRO A 75 35.24 8.99 38.89
C PRO A 75 33.80 8.55 39.22
N ALA A 76 33.61 7.23 39.27
CA ALA A 76 32.41 6.61 39.82
C ALA A 76 32.28 6.95 41.31
N THR A 77 31.15 7.55 41.70
CA THR A 77 30.76 7.72 43.10
C THR A 77 29.53 6.85 43.34
N GLU A 78 29.68 5.79 44.12
CA GLU A 78 28.55 4.98 44.60
C GLU A 78 27.73 5.80 45.61
N PRO A 79 26.38 5.84 45.50
CA PRO A 79 25.55 6.35 46.57
C PRO A 79 25.49 5.34 47.72
N PRO A 80 25.42 5.78 48.99
CA PRO A 80 25.37 4.87 50.13
C PRO A 80 24.03 4.13 50.17
N ALA A 81 24.10 2.81 50.33
CA ALA A 81 22.94 1.98 50.64
C ALA A 81 22.36 2.39 52.00
N THR A 82 21.10 2.81 52.00
CA THR A 82 20.30 2.99 53.22
C THR A 82 19.15 1.99 53.15
N GLU A 83 19.18 0.99 54.03
CA GLU A 83 18.06 0.07 54.22
C GLU A 83 16.89 0.82 54.87
N PRO A 84 15.66 0.71 54.35
CA PRO A 84 14.49 1.20 55.07
C PRO A 84 14.19 0.26 56.25
N PRO A 85 13.74 0.77 57.41
CA PRO A 85 13.39 -0.07 58.54
C PRO A 85 12.13 -0.89 58.22
N ALA A 86 12.21 -2.20 58.44
CA ALA A 86 11.05 -3.08 58.44
C ALA A 86 10.08 -2.66 59.56
N THR A 87 8.89 -2.21 59.20
CA THR A 87 7.77 -2.04 60.12
C THR A 87 6.66 -2.97 59.67
N GLU A 88 6.36 -3.98 60.48
CA GLU A 88 5.20 -4.85 60.29
C GLU A 88 3.91 -4.03 60.47
N PRO A 89 2.92 -4.13 59.57
CA PRO A 89 1.61 -3.56 59.83
C PRO A 89 0.88 -4.38 60.91
N PRO A 90 0.15 -3.75 61.84
CA PRO A 90 -0.63 -4.48 62.83
C PRO A 90 -1.81 -5.19 62.15
N ALA A 91 -1.97 -6.48 62.43
CA ALA A 91 -3.16 -7.24 62.07
C ALA A 91 -4.38 -6.60 62.76
N THR A 92 -5.32 -6.10 61.95
CA THR A 92 -6.64 -5.66 62.43
C THR A 92 -7.68 -6.60 61.83
N GLU A 93 -8.33 -7.40 62.68
CA GLU A 93 -9.48 -8.20 62.27
C GLU A 93 -10.67 -7.28 61.92
N PRO A 94 -11.38 -7.53 60.81
CA PRO A 94 -12.60 -6.79 60.51
C PRO A 94 -13.73 -7.23 61.46
N PRO A 95 -14.58 -6.32 61.96
CA PRO A 95 -15.74 -6.70 62.75
C PRO A 95 -16.78 -7.39 61.86
N VAL A 96 -17.21 -8.59 62.30
CA VAL A 96 -18.38 -9.28 61.77
C VAL A 96 -19.62 -8.45 62.11
N THR A 97 -20.32 -7.96 61.09
CA THR A 97 -21.67 -7.39 61.23
C THR A 97 -22.61 -8.17 60.32
N GLU A 98 -23.58 -8.86 60.94
CA GLU A 98 -24.67 -9.51 60.22
C GLU A 98 -25.63 -8.45 59.65
N PRO A 99 -26.09 -8.58 58.39
CA PRO A 99 -27.13 -7.72 57.85
C PRO A 99 -28.49 -8.12 58.43
N PRO A 100 -29.38 -7.16 58.79
CA PRO A 100 -30.73 -7.50 59.20
C PRO A 100 -31.56 -7.95 58.00
N ALA A 101 -32.25 -9.08 58.15
CA ALA A 101 -33.29 -9.52 57.23
C ALA A 101 -34.45 -8.52 57.22
N THR A 102 -34.78 -7.99 56.05
CA THR A 102 -36.02 -7.23 55.82
C THR A 102 -36.72 -7.82 54.60
N GLU A 103 -37.95 -8.29 54.82
CA GLU A 103 -38.85 -8.78 53.78
C GLU A 103 -39.31 -7.61 52.88
N PRO A 104 -39.47 -7.81 51.56
CA PRO A 104 -40.04 -6.80 50.69
C PRO A 104 -41.57 -6.75 50.85
N PRO A 105 -42.20 -5.57 50.90
CA PRO A 105 -43.65 -5.49 50.81
C PRO A 105 -44.10 -5.72 49.37
N GLU A 106 -45.10 -6.58 49.20
CA GLU A 106 -45.90 -6.67 47.98
C GLU A 106 -46.79 -5.43 47.85
N THR A 107 -46.65 -4.68 46.76
CA THR A 107 -47.65 -3.69 46.34
C THR A 107 -47.76 -3.68 44.82
N GLU A 108 -48.97 -3.96 44.33
CA GLU A 108 -49.38 -3.88 42.93
C GLU A 108 -49.26 -2.45 42.37
N PRO A 109 -48.95 -2.27 41.07
CA PRO A 109 -48.94 -0.95 40.45
C PRO A 109 -50.37 -0.52 40.04
N PRO A 110 -50.78 0.74 40.32
CA PRO A 110 -51.97 1.30 39.68
C PRO A 110 -51.66 1.76 38.26
N ALA A 111 -52.58 1.51 37.34
CA ALA A 111 -52.60 2.10 36.01
C ALA A 111 -53.02 3.58 36.11
N THR A 112 -52.21 4.49 35.55
CA THR A 112 -52.61 5.89 35.32
C THR A 112 -51.86 6.46 34.12
N GLU A 113 -52.60 7.08 33.21
CA GLU A 113 -52.15 7.72 31.97
C GLU A 113 -51.25 8.96 32.24
N PRO A 114 -50.36 9.35 31.31
CA PRO A 114 -49.49 10.50 31.49
C PRO A 114 -50.22 11.83 31.16
N PRO A 115 -50.01 12.91 31.95
CA PRO A 115 -50.36 14.26 31.52
C PRO A 115 -49.20 14.90 30.74
N GLU A 116 -49.54 15.62 29.67
CA GLU A 116 -48.67 16.57 28.97
C GLU A 116 -48.44 17.81 29.83
N THR A 117 -47.18 18.21 30.08
CA THR A 117 -46.82 19.57 30.51
C THR A 117 -45.37 19.89 30.15
N GLU A 118 -45.16 21.07 29.54
CA GLU A 118 -43.89 21.64 29.08
C GLU A 118 -42.93 22.04 30.22
N PRO A 119 -41.59 22.02 30.00
CA PRO A 119 -40.63 22.52 30.99
C PRO A 119 -40.43 24.05 30.92
N PRO A 120 -40.31 24.77 32.05
CA PRO A 120 -39.93 26.17 32.06
C PRO A 120 -38.41 26.35 31.91
N ALA A 121 -38.01 27.37 31.16
CA ALA A 121 -36.62 27.82 31.01
C ALA A 121 -36.17 28.65 32.24
N THR A 122 -34.98 28.35 32.75
CA THR A 122 -34.29 29.13 33.79
C THR A 122 -33.07 29.82 33.18
N GLU A 123 -33.05 31.16 33.18
CA GLU A 123 -31.90 31.98 32.79
C GLU A 123 -30.86 32.11 33.93
N PRO A 124 -29.55 32.20 33.63
CA PRO A 124 -28.52 32.54 34.61
C PRO A 124 -28.36 34.07 34.78
N PRO A 125 -27.95 34.57 35.96
CA PRO A 125 -27.81 36.01 36.19
C PRO A 125 -26.51 36.58 35.59
N VAL A 126 -26.63 37.75 34.97
CA VAL A 126 -25.54 38.57 34.41
C VAL A 126 -25.07 39.59 35.45
N THR A 127 -23.76 39.71 35.64
CA THR A 127 -23.11 40.83 36.35
C THR A 127 -22.28 41.66 35.37
N GLU A 128 -22.63 42.94 35.20
CA GLU A 128 -21.90 43.91 34.38
C GLU A 128 -20.82 44.66 35.18
N PRO A 129 -19.65 44.98 34.58
CA PRO A 129 -18.83 46.12 34.96
C PRO A 129 -19.01 47.31 34.00
N PRO A 130 -18.79 48.56 34.44
CA PRO A 130 -19.17 49.74 33.68
C PRO A 130 -18.13 50.09 32.60
N ALA A 131 -18.61 50.47 31.41
CA ALA A 131 -17.80 51.07 30.36
C ALA A 131 -18.33 52.47 30.02
N THR A 132 -17.44 53.46 30.06
CA THR A 132 -17.60 54.81 29.54
C THR A 132 -17.52 54.82 28.01
N GLU A 133 -18.54 55.39 27.33
CA GLU A 133 -18.56 55.62 25.88
C GLU A 133 -17.97 56.98 25.48
N PRO A 134 -17.32 57.09 24.31
CA PRO A 134 -17.31 58.30 23.49
C PRO A 134 -18.28 58.19 22.30
N PRO A 135 -18.81 59.31 21.77
CA PRO A 135 -19.95 59.28 20.85
C PRO A 135 -19.52 59.09 19.39
N ALA A 136 -20.32 58.35 18.63
CA ALA A 136 -20.34 58.42 17.17
C ALA A 136 -21.78 58.45 16.64
N THR A 137 -22.06 59.48 15.87
CA THR A 137 -23.29 59.83 15.15
C THR A 137 -23.74 58.77 14.14
N GLU A 138 -25.04 58.43 14.15
CA GLU A 138 -25.73 57.67 13.10
C GLU A 138 -26.20 58.55 11.93
N PRO A 139 -26.12 58.08 10.67
CA PRO A 139 -26.95 58.60 9.57
C PRO A 139 -28.26 57.79 9.44
N PRO A 140 -29.33 58.37 8.87
CA PRO A 140 -30.66 57.75 8.89
C PRO A 140 -30.80 56.63 7.85
N ALA A 141 -31.52 55.58 8.23
CA ALA A 141 -31.95 54.49 7.36
C ALA A 141 -33.14 54.91 6.49
N THR A 142 -33.03 54.67 5.18
CA THR A 142 -34.17 54.60 4.25
C THR A 142 -34.13 53.24 3.58
N GLU A 143 -35.19 52.45 3.75
CA GLU A 143 -35.36 51.15 3.09
C GLU A 143 -35.61 51.33 1.59
N PRO A 144 -34.93 50.57 0.70
CA PRO A 144 -35.33 50.44 -0.68
C PRO A 144 -36.35 49.29 -0.85
N PRO A 145 -37.29 49.39 -1.82
CA PRO A 145 -38.32 48.37 -2.02
C PRO A 145 -37.75 47.12 -2.70
N ALA A 146 -38.28 45.96 -2.30
CA ALA A 146 -37.99 44.67 -2.90
C ALA A 146 -38.45 44.62 -4.37
N THR A 147 -37.52 44.27 -5.26
CA THR A 147 -37.84 43.83 -6.63
C THR A 147 -37.05 42.54 -6.86
N GLU A 148 -37.75 41.44 -7.11
CA GLU A 148 -37.12 40.15 -7.43
C GLU A 148 -36.37 40.25 -8.78
N PRO A 149 -35.11 39.80 -8.87
CA PRO A 149 -34.40 39.74 -10.14
C PRO A 149 -34.94 38.56 -10.98
N PRO A 150 -34.98 38.68 -12.31
CA PRO A 150 -35.33 37.55 -13.16
C PRO A 150 -34.24 36.48 -13.07
N VAL A 151 -34.66 35.23 -12.89
CA VAL A 151 -33.80 34.06 -13.00
C VAL A 151 -33.44 33.87 -14.48
N THR A 152 -32.29 34.40 -14.88
CA THR A 152 -31.58 33.91 -16.08
C THR A 152 -30.60 32.84 -15.62
N GLU A 153 -30.86 31.60 -16.03
CA GLU A 153 -29.87 30.53 -15.94
C GLU A 153 -28.58 30.97 -16.66
N PRO A 154 -27.39 30.81 -16.04
CA PRO A 154 -26.15 31.01 -16.76
C PRO A 154 -26.11 29.99 -17.90
N PRO A 155 -25.69 30.37 -19.12
CA PRO A 155 -25.50 29.39 -20.16
C PRO A 155 -24.50 28.34 -19.65
N ALA A 156 -24.85 27.07 -19.77
CA ALA A 156 -23.92 25.98 -19.59
C ALA A 156 -22.82 26.13 -20.66
N THR A 157 -21.72 26.81 -20.30
CA THR A 157 -20.45 26.61 -20.99
C THR A 157 -19.97 25.23 -20.60
N GLU A 158 -20.23 24.25 -21.45
CA GLU A 158 -19.40 23.05 -21.52
C GLU A 158 -17.92 23.51 -21.54
N PRO A 159 -17.03 22.88 -20.75
CA PRO A 159 -15.60 23.11 -20.94
C PRO A 159 -15.31 22.84 -22.43
N PRO A 160 -14.47 23.67 -23.09
CA PRO A 160 -14.16 23.41 -24.48
C PRO A 160 -13.60 21.98 -24.56
N GLU A 161 -14.30 21.09 -25.26
CA GLU A 161 -13.69 19.89 -25.80
C GLU A 161 -12.56 20.40 -26.70
N THR A 162 -11.35 20.49 -26.14
CA THR A 162 -10.16 20.64 -26.95
C THR A 162 -10.06 19.33 -27.71
N GLU A 163 -10.53 19.34 -28.96
CA GLU A 163 -10.23 18.25 -29.89
C GLU A 163 -8.73 17.93 -29.75
N PRO A 164 -8.36 16.65 -29.57
CA PRO A 164 -6.97 16.27 -29.41
C PRO A 164 -6.16 16.87 -30.55
N VAL A 165 -5.14 17.68 -30.22
CA VAL A 165 -4.30 18.32 -31.23
C VAL A 165 -3.54 17.22 -31.96
N ILE A 166 -4.04 16.80 -33.12
CA ILE A 166 -3.29 15.98 -34.07
C ILE A 166 -2.29 16.93 -34.73
N ILE A 167 -1.05 16.88 -34.25
CA ILE A 167 0.05 17.66 -34.80
C ILE A 167 0.47 17.00 -36.14
N ASP A 168 1.09 17.75 -37.05
CA ASP A 168 1.49 17.36 -38.42
C ASP A 168 2.21 15.99 -38.58
N ASP A 169 2.60 15.34 -37.48
CA ASP A 169 3.22 14.01 -37.41
C ASP A 169 2.24 12.87 -37.06
N GLY A 170 0.94 13.14 -36.91
CA GLY A 170 -0.09 12.15 -36.60
C GLY A 170 -0.12 11.69 -35.15
N ILE A 171 0.64 12.34 -34.26
CA ILE A 171 0.69 12.05 -32.83
C ILE A 171 -0.25 13.00 -32.09
N ILE A 172 -1.18 12.41 -31.34
CA ILE A 172 -2.02 13.09 -30.36
C ILE A 172 -1.18 13.39 -29.11
N ASP A 173 -1.03 14.69 -28.81
CA ASP A 173 -0.29 15.16 -27.63
C ASP A 173 -0.93 14.65 -26.33
N GLY A 174 -0.11 14.13 -25.41
CA GLY A 174 -0.52 13.61 -24.11
C GLY A 174 -1.12 12.20 -24.13
N ALA A 175 -1.50 11.65 -25.29
CA ALA A 175 -2.05 10.29 -25.39
C ALA A 175 -0.99 9.22 -25.05
N ALA A 176 -1.45 8.06 -24.58
CA ALA A 176 -0.57 6.92 -24.31
C ALA A 176 -0.58 5.93 -25.48
N TYR A 177 0.62 5.52 -25.88
CA TYR A 177 0.85 4.65 -27.03
C TYR A 177 1.56 3.37 -26.62
N SER A 178 1.27 2.27 -27.33
CA SER A 178 2.26 1.20 -27.44
C SER A 178 3.31 1.60 -28.48
N VAL A 179 4.59 1.46 -28.12
CA VAL A 179 5.72 1.69 -29.03
C VAL A 179 6.25 0.33 -29.49
N LYS A 180 5.67 -0.22 -30.56
CA LYS A 180 5.84 -1.63 -30.95
C LYS A 180 6.41 -1.79 -32.35
N ASN A 181 7.17 -2.85 -32.60
CA ASN A 181 7.57 -3.23 -33.96
C ASN A 181 6.56 -4.22 -34.58
N THR A 182 6.77 -4.57 -35.85
CA THR A 182 5.90 -5.50 -36.62
C THR A 182 5.86 -6.93 -36.07
N SER A 183 6.78 -7.29 -35.17
CA SER A 183 6.85 -8.59 -34.50
C SER A 183 6.20 -8.60 -33.12
N SER A 184 5.38 -7.60 -32.78
CA SER A 184 4.74 -7.44 -31.45
C SER A 184 5.74 -7.32 -30.29
N VAL A 185 6.95 -6.83 -30.56
CA VAL A 185 7.91 -6.45 -29.53
C VAL A 185 7.75 -4.97 -29.23
N ALA A 186 7.51 -4.62 -27.97
CA ALA A 186 7.29 -3.27 -27.50
C ALA A 186 8.45 -2.75 -26.66
N LEU A 187 8.58 -1.43 -26.63
CA LEU A 187 9.42 -0.72 -25.67
C LEU A 187 8.81 -0.88 -24.27
N GLY A 188 9.56 -1.44 -23.34
CA GLY A 188 9.12 -1.71 -21.97
C GLY A 188 10.28 -1.80 -20.99
N THR A 189 10.04 -2.38 -19.82
CA THR A 189 11.02 -2.40 -18.72
C THR A 189 11.16 -3.80 -18.12
N SER A 190 12.09 -3.98 -17.18
CA SER A 190 12.28 -5.22 -16.42
C SER A 190 11.67 -5.15 -15.03
N THR A 191 11.62 -3.96 -14.44
CA THR A 191 11.11 -3.74 -13.08
C THR A 191 9.86 -2.87 -13.05
N TYR A 192 9.01 -3.01 -14.07
CA TYR A 192 7.79 -2.22 -14.24
C TYR A 192 8.01 -0.70 -14.18
N GLY A 193 9.21 -0.26 -14.58
CA GLY A 193 9.64 1.13 -14.63
C GLY A 193 10.01 1.76 -13.29
N GLN A 194 10.08 0.99 -12.20
CA GLN A 194 10.26 1.51 -10.84
C GLN A 194 11.67 2.02 -10.53
N VAL A 195 12.68 1.55 -11.26
CA VAL A 195 14.07 1.87 -10.94
C VAL A 195 14.54 3.07 -11.76
N HIS A 196 14.91 4.14 -11.04
CA HIS A 196 15.59 5.28 -11.65
C HIS A 196 16.94 4.83 -12.25
N GLY A 197 17.14 5.12 -13.53
CA GLY A 197 18.30 4.69 -14.31
C GLY A 197 18.16 3.29 -14.92
N GLU A 198 17.03 2.61 -14.76
CA GLU A 198 16.80 1.30 -15.38
C GLU A 198 16.94 1.39 -16.90
N ALA A 199 17.65 0.42 -17.49
CA ALA A 199 17.73 0.29 -18.94
C ALA A 199 16.39 -0.15 -19.52
N VAL A 200 15.94 0.57 -20.55
CA VAL A 200 14.74 0.24 -21.31
C VAL A 200 15.02 -0.97 -22.20
N LYS A 201 14.03 -1.83 -22.40
CA LYS A 201 14.13 -3.07 -23.15
C LYS A 201 13.08 -3.16 -24.25
N LEU A 202 13.33 -4.07 -25.19
CA LEU A 202 12.37 -4.56 -26.15
C LEU A 202 11.86 -5.92 -25.68
N VAL A 203 10.57 -5.98 -25.34
CA VAL A 203 9.90 -7.12 -24.71
C VAL A 203 8.62 -7.49 -25.47
N SER A 204 8.14 -8.72 -25.32
CA SER A 204 6.85 -9.11 -25.90
C SER A 204 5.73 -8.23 -25.36
N TYR A 205 4.90 -7.69 -26.26
CA TYR A 205 3.80 -6.84 -25.88
C TYR A 205 2.67 -7.66 -25.21
N CYS A 206 2.21 -7.19 -24.06
CA CYS A 206 1.09 -7.77 -23.30
C CYS A 206 0.10 -6.72 -22.78
N GLY A 207 0.25 -5.45 -23.15
CA GLY A 207 -0.68 -4.38 -22.77
C GLY A 207 -0.46 -3.82 -21.36
N ASP A 208 0.64 -4.20 -20.70
CA ASP A 208 0.99 -3.68 -19.38
C ASP A 208 1.42 -2.21 -19.42
N LEU A 209 1.16 -1.50 -18.33
CA LEU A 209 1.38 -0.06 -18.24
C LEU A 209 2.84 0.35 -18.43
N ASP A 210 3.79 -0.51 -18.06
CA ASP A 210 5.22 -0.25 -18.28
C ASP A 210 5.64 -0.32 -19.77
N GLN A 211 4.75 -0.82 -20.63
CA GLN A 211 4.90 -0.85 -22.09
C GLN A 211 4.16 0.30 -22.80
N LEU A 212 3.44 1.13 -22.03
CA LEU A 212 2.73 2.30 -22.54
C LEU A 212 3.53 3.58 -22.30
N TRP A 213 3.51 4.47 -23.28
CA TRP A 213 4.31 5.68 -23.26
C TRP A 213 3.46 6.89 -23.66
N ARG A 214 3.44 7.92 -22.80
CA ARG A 214 2.81 9.21 -23.11
C ARG A 214 3.78 10.13 -23.84
N PHE A 215 3.30 10.77 -24.90
CA PHE A 215 4.08 11.67 -25.74
C PHE A 215 3.66 13.11 -25.44
N PHE A 216 4.56 13.90 -24.82
CA PHE A 216 4.29 15.30 -24.52
C PHE A 216 5.08 16.22 -25.45
N ARG A 217 4.38 16.92 -26.34
CA ARG A 217 4.97 17.85 -27.30
C ARG A 217 5.62 19.02 -26.59
N GLN A 218 6.78 19.42 -27.10
CA GLN A 218 7.54 20.59 -26.66
C GLN A 218 7.46 21.69 -27.72
N ASN A 219 7.66 22.95 -27.30
CA ASN A 219 7.59 24.12 -28.19
C ASN A 219 8.61 24.08 -29.36
N ASP A 220 9.71 23.33 -29.23
CA ASP A 220 10.75 23.18 -30.27
C ASP A 220 10.45 22.04 -31.27
N GLY A 221 9.26 21.44 -31.17
CA GLY A 221 8.82 20.34 -32.00
C GLY A 221 9.41 18.98 -31.60
N THR A 222 10.06 18.87 -30.44
CA THR A 222 10.44 17.58 -29.85
C THR A 222 9.34 17.07 -28.92
N TYR A 223 9.47 15.83 -28.45
CA TYR A 223 8.63 15.20 -27.47
C TYR A 223 9.46 14.82 -26.25
N LYS A 224 8.86 14.96 -25.07
CA LYS A 224 9.25 14.18 -23.91
C LYS A 224 8.37 12.95 -23.85
N ILE A 225 9.00 11.78 -23.89
CA ILE A 225 8.30 10.49 -23.92
C ILE A 225 8.36 9.90 -22.52
N GLN A 226 7.21 9.77 -21.87
CA GLN A 226 7.07 9.38 -20.47
C GLN A 226 6.52 7.96 -20.36
N ASN A 227 7.16 7.11 -19.58
CA ASN A 227 6.65 5.79 -19.25
C ASN A 227 5.39 5.92 -18.36
N ALA A 228 4.30 5.27 -18.77
CA ALA A 228 3.02 5.46 -18.11
C ALA A 228 2.98 4.84 -16.70
N SER A 229 3.79 3.81 -16.40
CA SER A 229 3.73 3.14 -15.10
C SER A 229 4.33 3.96 -13.96
N THR A 230 5.35 4.79 -14.22
CA THR A 230 6.06 5.54 -13.15
C THR A 230 6.24 7.03 -13.38
N GLY A 231 6.03 7.49 -14.61
CA GLY A 231 6.21 8.90 -14.95
C GLY A 231 7.67 9.28 -15.22
N TYR A 232 8.60 8.32 -15.24
CA TYR A 232 9.95 8.55 -15.74
C TYR A 232 9.98 8.70 -17.25
N TYR A 233 10.99 9.40 -17.75
CA TYR A 233 11.15 9.74 -19.15
C TYR A 233 12.19 8.86 -19.82
N LEU A 234 11.90 8.49 -21.07
CA LEU A 234 12.84 7.84 -21.98
C LEU A 234 14.05 8.76 -22.20
N SER A 235 15.24 8.27 -21.84
CA SER A 235 16.42 9.11 -21.73
C SER A 235 17.66 8.45 -22.32
N VAL A 236 18.42 9.16 -23.14
CA VAL A 236 19.81 8.81 -23.39
C VAL A 236 20.64 9.22 -22.18
N THR A 237 21.22 8.23 -21.49
CA THR A 237 21.90 8.43 -20.21
C THR A 237 23.05 9.43 -20.33
N GLY A 238 22.95 10.53 -19.57
CA GLY A 238 23.96 11.58 -19.49
C GLY A 238 24.23 12.32 -20.80
N LYS A 239 23.29 12.31 -21.76
CA LYS A 239 23.50 12.80 -23.14
C LYS A 239 24.76 12.22 -23.79
N ASN A 240 25.09 10.97 -23.45
CA ASN A 240 26.26 10.30 -24.00
C ASN A 240 26.05 10.12 -25.51
N VAL A 241 26.92 10.67 -26.34
CA VAL A 241 26.83 10.63 -27.81
C VAL A 241 27.45 9.38 -28.46
N ARG A 242 28.00 8.46 -27.65
CA ARG A 242 28.63 7.24 -28.16
C ARG A 242 27.59 6.24 -28.63
N ASP A 243 27.85 5.59 -29.77
CA ASP A 243 27.06 4.45 -30.23
C ASP A 243 27.03 3.35 -29.18
N GLY A 244 25.85 2.75 -28.96
CA GLY A 244 25.65 1.75 -27.92
C GLY A 244 25.42 2.32 -26.52
N ALA A 245 25.41 3.64 -26.34
CA ALA A 245 25.00 4.23 -25.07
C ALA A 245 23.57 3.83 -24.71
N ALA A 246 23.35 3.52 -23.43
CA ALA A 246 22.09 3.01 -22.92
C ALA A 246 20.98 4.07 -23.00
N VAL A 247 19.79 3.59 -23.35
CA VAL A 247 18.54 4.34 -23.19
C VAL A 247 17.83 3.81 -21.95
N SER A 248 17.54 4.70 -21.01
CA SER A 248 17.11 4.37 -19.65
C SER A 248 15.96 5.28 -19.19
N LEU A 249 15.35 4.94 -18.07
CA LEU A 249 14.33 5.74 -17.40
C LEU A 249 14.95 6.72 -16.40
N TYR A 250 14.61 8.00 -16.52
CA TYR A 250 15.05 9.04 -15.58
C TYR A 250 13.92 10.00 -15.25
N THR A 251 14.03 10.72 -14.12
CA THR A 251 13.21 11.91 -13.90
C THR A 251 13.50 12.96 -14.96
N SER A 252 12.59 13.94 -15.11
CA SER A 252 12.82 15.09 -15.98
C SER A 252 14.10 15.82 -15.59
N ALA A 253 15.13 15.82 -16.44
CA ALA A 253 16.41 16.41 -16.10
C ALA A 253 17.17 16.91 -17.34
N SER A 254 17.73 18.12 -17.26
CA SER A 254 18.42 18.77 -18.38
C SER A 254 19.75 18.11 -18.77
N ASN A 255 20.32 17.30 -17.88
CA ASN A 255 21.55 16.52 -18.12
C ASN A 255 21.29 15.17 -18.79
N GLN A 256 20.03 14.81 -19.06
CA GLN A 256 19.63 13.61 -19.79
C GLN A 256 19.20 13.96 -21.21
N GLY A 257 19.39 13.04 -22.16
CA GLY A 257 18.90 13.21 -23.53
C GLY A 257 17.43 12.81 -23.63
N GLN A 258 16.53 13.79 -23.45
CA GLN A 258 15.09 13.55 -23.27
C GLN A 258 14.22 14.24 -24.33
N ARG A 259 14.83 14.95 -25.27
CA ARG A 259 14.13 15.60 -26.38
C ARG A 259 14.14 14.70 -27.61
N TRP A 260 13.00 14.09 -27.92
CA TRP A 260 12.86 13.11 -28.99
C TRP A 260 12.06 13.68 -30.17
N ARG A 261 12.56 13.56 -31.39
CA ARG A 261 11.75 13.75 -32.59
C ARG A 261 11.16 12.41 -33.00
N VAL A 262 9.86 12.41 -33.30
CA VAL A 262 9.14 11.30 -33.94
C VAL A 262 9.16 11.58 -35.43
N ILE A 263 9.80 10.71 -36.22
CA ILE A 263 10.03 10.93 -37.66
C ILE A 263 9.38 9.78 -38.43
N PRO A 264 8.42 10.05 -39.34
CA PRO A 264 7.84 9.02 -40.19
C PRO A 264 8.90 8.28 -41.03
N GLU A 265 8.82 6.96 -41.07
CA GLU A 265 9.70 6.08 -41.84
C GLU A 265 8.92 4.86 -42.34
N GLY A 266 8.68 4.78 -43.65
CA GLY A 266 7.84 3.72 -44.23
C GLY A 266 6.43 3.77 -43.65
N GLU A 267 5.96 2.65 -43.10
CA GLU A 267 4.65 2.53 -42.43
C GLU A 267 4.71 2.81 -40.91
N GLY A 268 5.86 3.22 -40.38
CA GLY A 268 6.04 3.49 -38.96
C GLY A 268 6.85 4.75 -38.68
N PHE A 269 7.51 4.78 -37.54
CA PHE A 269 8.25 5.94 -37.03
C PHE A 269 9.60 5.53 -36.46
N VAL A 270 10.60 6.39 -36.64
CA VAL A 270 11.87 6.33 -35.92
C VAL A 270 11.91 7.42 -34.85
N LEU A 271 12.49 7.10 -33.69
CA LEU A 271 12.71 8.06 -32.62
C LEU A 271 14.15 8.57 -32.66
N LYS A 272 14.32 9.90 -32.81
CA LYS A 272 15.64 10.55 -32.83
C LYS A 272 15.80 11.44 -31.60
N CYS A 273 16.80 11.18 -30.77
CA CYS A 273 17.17 12.07 -29.67
C CYS A 273 17.88 13.30 -30.23
N GLU A 274 17.28 14.48 -30.06
CA GLU A 274 17.81 15.76 -30.53
C GLU A 274 19.03 16.21 -29.71
N ASP A 275 19.08 15.85 -28.41
CA ASP A 275 20.18 16.21 -27.52
C ASP A 275 21.51 15.54 -27.90
N THR A 276 21.46 14.37 -28.53
CA THR A 276 22.63 13.57 -28.90
C THR A 276 22.76 13.34 -30.40
N ASN A 277 21.79 13.85 -31.19
CA ASN A 277 21.69 13.67 -32.63
C ASN A 277 21.81 12.18 -33.05
N SER A 278 21.08 11.31 -32.36
CA SER A 278 21.16 9.86 -32.50
C SER A 278 19.76 9.23 -32.56
N TYR A 279 19.67 8.01 -33.06
CA TYR A 279 18.42 7.26 -33.23
C TYR A 279 18.31 6.16 -32.19
N LEU A 280 17.08 5.92 -31.72
CA LEU A 280 16.76 4.76 -30.90
C LEU A 280 16.98 3.48 -31.70
N SER A 281 17.76 2.58 -31.12
CA SER A 281 18.19 1.31 -31.71
C SER A 281 18.15 0.20 -30.65
N CYS A 282 18.50 -1.02 -31.03
CA CYS A 282 18.56 -2.19 -30.15
C CYS A 282 19.97 -2.75 -30.08
N SER A 283 20.35 -3.28 -28.91
CA SER A 283 21.60 -4.00 -28.71
C SER A 283 21.69 -5.34 -29.46
N SER A 284 20.57 -5.82 -30.03
CA SER A 284 20.45 -7.12 -30.68
C SER A 284 19.91 -6.98 -32.09
N ALA A 285 20.48 -7.74 -33.03
CA ALA A 285 20.03 -7.80 -34.42
C ALA A 285 18.64 -8.44 -34.57
N MET A 286 18.15 -9.18 -33.57
CA MET A 286 16.82 -9.81 -33.58
C MET A 286 15.70 -8.87 -33.13
N GLY A 287 16.01 -7.62 -32.77
CA GLY A 287 15.00 -6.66 -32.29
C GLY A 287 14.47 -6.97 -30.87
N VAL A 288 15.12 -7.87 -30.15
CA VAL A 288 14.85 -8.18 -28.73
C VAL A 288 16.15 -7.95 -27.95
N GLY A 289 16.14 -7.02 -27.00
CA GLY A 289 17.35 -6.58 -26.30
C GLY A 289 17.18 -5.25 -25.59
N PHE A 290 18.29 -4.62 -25.23
CA PHE A 290 18.27 -3.31 -24.59
C PHE A 290 18.14 -2.20 -25.63
N ALA A 291 17.37 -1.18 -25.26
CA ALA A 291 17.31 0.06 -26.00
C ALA A 291 18.65 0.79 -25.86
N ILE A 292 19.21 1.17 -27.00
CA ILE A 292 20.46 1.92 -27.10
C ILE A 292 20.28 3.05 -28.12
N GLN A 293 21.25 3.95 -28.20
CA GLN A 293 21.32 4.89 -29.30
C GLN A 293 22.40 4.54 -30.33
N ARG A 294 22.18 4.93 -31.58
CA ARG A 294 23.21 4.97 -32.63
C ARG A 294 23.12 6.24 -33.46
N THR A 295 24.26 6.77 -33.85
CA THR A 295 24.38 7.96 -34.70
C THR A 295 23.88 7.71 -36.13
N ASP A 296 24.00 6.47 -36.61
CA ASP A 296 23.50 6.04 -37.92
C ASP A 296 22.04 5.60 -37.87
N LYS A 297 21.24 6.11 -38.82
CA LYS A 297 19.84 5.76 -39.02
C LYS A 297 19.66 4.33 -39.56
N SER A 298 20.67 3.73 -40.21
CA SER A 298 20.54 2.38 -40.80
C SER A 298 20.21 1.27 -39.81
N HIS A 299 20.44 1.51 -38.51
CA HIS A 299 20.13 0.61 -37.41
C HIS A 299 18.99 1.13 -36.51
N ALA A 300 18.30 2.19 -36.93
CA ALA A 300 17.18 2.74 -36.19
C ALA A 300 16.03 1.72 -36.17
N LEU A 301 15.37 1.62 -35.02
CA LEU A 301 14.14 0.84 -34.92
C LEU A 301 12.98 1.63 -35.52
N VAL A 302 12.20 0.96 -36.36
CA VAL A 302 10.95 1.49 -36.90
C VAL A 302 9.80 0.90 -36.09
N PHE A 303 9.01 1.77 -35.46
CA PHE A 303 7.89 1.39 -34.60
C PHE A 303 6.55 1.82 -35.20
N ALA A 304 5.54 0.98 -35.04
CA ALA A 304 4.15 1.41 -35.02
C ALA A 304 3.86 2.09 -33.67
N LEU A 305 3.11 3.19 -33.74
CA LEU A 305 2.61 3.92 -32.58
C LEU A 305 1.08 3.81 -32.59
N ASP A 306 0.54 2.92 -31.78
CA ASP A 306 -0.91 2.77 -31.63
C ASP A 306 -1.37 3.62 -30.46
N ALA A 307 -2.25 4.59 -30.70
CA ALA A 307 -2.89 5.35 -29.64
C ALA A 307 -3.89 4.42 -28.94
N LEU A 308 -3.64 4.10 -27.67
CA LEU A 308 -4.45 3.17 -26.89
C LEU A 308 -5.27 3.86 -25.81
N VAL A 309 -4.77 4.99 -25.30
CA VAL A 309 -5.44 5.76 -24.24
C VAL A 309 -5.41 7.24 -24.60
N SER A 310 -6.57 7.89 -24.52
CA SER A 310 -6.69 9.32 -24.81
C SER A 310 -5.91 10.18 -23.80
N PRO A 311 -5.55 11.42 -24.16
CA PRO A 311 -4.84 12.33 -23.25
C PRO A 311 -5.61 12.56 -21.94
N ASP A 312 -6.93 12.71 -22.04
CA ASP A 312 -7.82 13.07 -20.93
C ASP A 312 -8.19 11.89 -20.01
N THR A 313 -7.85 10.67 -20.42
CA THR A 313 -8.05 9.51 -19.56
C THR A 313 -6.96 9.48 -18.50
N GLU A 314 -7.34 9.60 -17.23
CA GLU A 314 -6.42 9.44 -16.12
C GLU A 314 -5.93 7.98 -16.05
N LEU A 315 -4.62 7.81 -15.88
CA LEU A 315 -4.02 6.49 -15.71
C LEU A 315 -3.63 6.27 -14.25
N PRO A 316 -3.80 5.05 -13.72
CA PRO A 316 -3.10 4.70 -12.49
C PRO A 316 -1.59 4.76 -12.72
N GLN A 317 -0.81 4.99 -11.67
CA GLN A 317 0.63 5.20 -11.80
C GLN A 317 1.36 4.93 -10.48
N ILE A 318 2.38 4.08 -10.54
CA ILE A 318 3.26 3.77 -9.42
C ILE A 318 4.14 5.00 -9.11
N LEU A 319 4.14 5.43 -7.85
CA LEU A 319 4.97 6.55 -7.44
C LEU A 319 6.44 6.13 -7.29
N PRO A 320 7.40 6.93 -7.79
CA PRO A 320 8.83 6.62 -7.75
C PRO A 320 9.45 6.85 -6.36
N LEU A 321 9.10 6.02 -5.38
CA LEU A 321 9.45 6.24 -3.97
C LEU A 321 10.96 6.21 -3.71
N LYS A 322 11.42 7.03 -2.76
CA LYS A 322 12.81 7.10 -2.30
C LYS A 322 12.93 7.43 -0.81
N GLY A 323 14.10 7.19 -0.24
CA GLY A 323 14.36 7.42 1.19
C GLY A 323 14.04 6.18 2.04
N ALA A 324 13.31 6.36 3.13
CA ALA A 324 13.03 5.34 4.14
C ALA A 324 11.96 4.31 3.70
N ILE A 325 12.14 3.67 2.55
CA ILE A 325 11.14 2.78 1.94
C ILE A 325 11.33 1.28 2.26
N GLY A 326 12.54 0.84 2.66
CA GLY A 326 12.95 -0.57 2.55
C GLY A 326 13.05 -1.43 3.83
N ALA A 327 12.84 -0.90 5.04
CA ALA A 327 12.89 -1.70 6.26
C ALA A 327 12.10 -1.08 7.44
N PRO A 328 10.99 -1.71 7.86
CA PRO A 328 10.14 -2.59 7.05
C PRO A 328 9.13 -1.75 6.27
N GLY A 329 8.78 -2.24 5.08
CA GLY A 329 7.65 -1.74 4.29
C GLY A 329 6.36 -2.54 4.46
N SER A 330 6.32 -3.51 5.38
CA SER A 330 5.19 -4.43 5.52
C SER A 330 3.98 -3.79 6.19
N CYS A 331 2.79 -4.23 5.79
CA CYS A 331 1.48 -3.77 6.27
C CYS A 331 1.43 -2.23 6.45
N PRO A 332 1.69 -1.43 5.40
CA PRO A 332 1.71 0.02 5.51
C PRO A 332 0.31 0.61 5.62
N GLU A 333 0.17 1.59 6.49
CA GLU A 333 -0.94 2.54 6.43
C GLU A 333 -0.44 3.97 6.51
N VAL A 334 -1.07 4.85 5.73
CA VAL A 334 -0.83 6.28 5.62
C VAL A 334 -2.01 7.08 6.14
N ILE A 335 -1.69 8.13 6.89
CA ILE A 335 -2.61 9.20 7.26
C ILE A 335 -2.01 10.55 6.84
N LYS A 336 -2.85 11.48 6.41
CA LYS A 336 -2.47 12.89 6.25
C LYS A 336 -2.81 13.64 7.53
N TYR A 337 -1.83 14.33 8.09
CA TYR A 337 -1.98 15.08 9.34
C TYR A 337 -1.21 16.40 9.23
N ASN A 338 -1.91 17.54 9.41
CA ASN A 338 -1.35 18.88 9.30
C ASN A 338 -0.50 19.11 8.02
N GLY A 339 -1.04 18.69 6.87
CA GLY A 339 -0.41 18.90 5.55
C GLY A 339 0.81 18.01 5.26
N LYS A 340 1.06 16.97 6.07
CA LYS A 340 2.14 15.99 5.86
C LYS A 340 1.56 14.57 5.93
N TYR A 341 2.10 13.66 5.12
CA TYR A 341 1.74 12.25 5.17
C TYR A 341 2.61 11.53 6.19
N TYR A 342 2.01 10.62 6.94
CA TYR A 342 2.69 9.75 7.89
C TYR A 342 2.32 8.31 7.58
N CYS A 343 3.33 7.45 7.48
CA CYS A 343 3.15 6.02 7.26
C CYS A 343 3.57 5.27 8.53
N ILE A 344 2.75 4.34 8.99
CA ILE A 344 3.12 3.34 10.00
C ILE A 344 3.25 1.98 9.32
N ASN A 345 4.20 1.17 9.77
CA ASN A 345 4.48 -0.15 9.22
C ASN A 345 4.64 -1.19 10.34
N MET A 346 4.35 -2.45 10.00
CA MET A 346 4.72 -3.58 10.84
C MET A 346 6.25 -3.66 10.99
N HIS A 347 6.76 -3.38 12.19
CA HIS A 347 8.14 -3.61 12.63
C HIS A 347 8.16 -3.92 14.13
N THR A 348 9.31 -4.39 14.64
CA THR A 348 9.65 -4.29 16.07
C THR A 348 9.38 -2.87 16.56
N GLY A 349 8.36 -2.72 17.41
CA GLY A 349 7.98 -1.45 18.05
C GLY A 349 7.20 -0.45 17.20
N MET A 350 6.80 -0.79 15.97
CA MET A 350 6.11 0.08 14.99
C MET A 350 6.86 1.39 14.66
N TRP A 351 7.42 1.48 13.46
CA TRP A 351 8.09 2.71 13.01
C TRP A 351 7.13 3.61 12.23
N VAL A 352 7.19 4.90 12.56
CA VAL A 352 6.53 5.97 11.80
C VAL A 352 7.54 6.59 10.84
N LYS A 353 7.08 6.83 9.61
CA LYS A 353 7.80 7.57 8.58
C LYS A 353 6.91 8.73 8.13
N SER A 354 7.50 9.71 7.46
CA SER A 354 6.74 10.83 6.93
C SER A 354 7.19 11.24 5.54
N SER A 355 6.29 11.90 4.82
CA SER A 355 6.54 12.46 3.50
C SER A 355 5.72 13.74 3.29
N LYS A 356 6.23 14.67 2.48
CA LYS A 356 5.47 15.85 2.02
C LYS A 356 4.80 15.64 0.67
N ASP A 357 5.27 14.65 -0.09
CA ASP A 357 5.00 14.48 -1.53
C ASP A 357 4.59 13.04 -1.88
N LEU A 358 4.37 12.18 -0.88
CA LEU A 358 4.20 10.73 -0.99
C LEU A 358 5.36 9.97 -1.64
N ILE A 359 6.43 10.66 -2.06
CA ILE A 359 7.54 10.11 -2.84
C ILE A 359 8.79 9.97 -1.97
N THR A 360 9.16 11.04 -1.27
CA THR A 360 10.36 11.10 -0.44
C THR A 360 10.00 10.83 1.01
N TRP A 361 10.43 9.70 1.53
CA TRP A 361 10.10 9.25 2.88
C TRP A 361 11.28 9.41 3.84
N THR A 362 11.00 9.92 5.03
CA THR A 362 11.96 10.07 6.13
C THR A 362 11.50 9.24 7.33
N LYS A 363 12.41 8.51 7.96
CA LYS A 363 12.13 7.78 9.21
C LYS A 363 12.02 8.78 10.36
N GLU A 364 10.97 8.66 11.16
CA GLU A 364 10.66 9.56 12.27
C GLU A 364 10.83 8.82 13.61
N VAL A 365 9.72 8.55 14.31
CA VAL A 365 9.69 7.97 15.65
C VAL A 365 9.32 6.48 15.63
N GLN A 366 9.65 5.80 16.72
CA GLN A 366 9.14 4.46 17.02
C GLN A 366 8.06 4.60 18.08
N VAL A 367 6.90 3.97 17.86
CA VAL A 367 5.75 4.08 18.79
C VAL A 367 6.08 3.40 20.12
N TYR A 368 6.61 2.18 20.06
CA TYR A 368 7.02 1.39 21.22
C TYR A 368 8.49 0.99 21.14
N PRO A 369 9.42 1.86 21.60
CA PRO A 369 10.80 1.46 21.88
C PRO A 369 10.85 0.31 22.90
N THR A 370 9.91 0.32 23.86
CA THR A 370 9.60 -0.80 24.74
C THR A 370 8.14 -1.18 24.53
N LYS A 371 7.89 -2.45 24.19
CA LYS A 371 6.54 -2.95 23.89
C LYS A 371 5.74 -3.14 25.19
N PRO A 372 4.41 -2.97 25.16
CA PRO A 372 3.58 -3.23 26.33
C PRO A 372 3.74 -4.67 26.85
N ALA A 373 4.00 -4.81 28.15
CA ALA A 373 4.27 -6.10 28.78
C ALA A 373 3.10 -7.08 28.65
N TRP A 374 1.86 -6.55 28.69
CA TRP A 374 0.65 -7.35 28.62
C TRP A 374 0.56 -8.21 27.35
N ILE A 375 1.15 -7.77 26.23
CA ILE A 375 1.15 -8.55 24.98
C ILE A 375 1.87 -9.89 25.21
N LYS A 376 3.04 -9.82 25.86
CA LYS A 376 3.83 -11.01 26.19
C LYS A 376 3.14 -11.87 27.25
N ASP A 377 2.50 -11.25 28.23
CA ASP A 377 1.79 -11.97 29.29
C ASP A 377 0.59 -12.77 28.71
N GLU A 378 -0.10 -12.21 27.72
CA GLU A 378 -1.27 -12.83 27.09
C GLU A 378 -0.93 -13.88 26.02
N LEU A 379 0.16 -13.68 25.28
CA LEU A 379 0.46 -14.51 24.09
C LEU A 379 1.76 -15.32 24.19
N GLY A 380 2.63 -15.02 25.16
CA GLY A 380 4.01 -15.52 25.17
C GLY A 380 4.89 -14.97 24.04
N SER A 381 4.35 -14.06 23.23
CA SER A 381 4.99 -13.36 22.11
C SER A 381 4.80 -11.86 22.31
N ASP A 382 5.73 -11.06 21.78
CA ASP A 382 5.65 -9.60 21.83
C ASP A 382 5.61 -9.00 20.41
N SER A 383 5.22 -9.78 19.40
CA SER A 383 5.18 -9.29 18.01
C SER A 383 4.01 -8.34 17.78
N ILE A 384 4.20 -7.28 17.00
CA ILE A 384 3.12 -6.33 16.65
C ILE A 384 3.01 -6.24 15.14
N TRP A 385 1.80 -6.46 14.61
CA TRP A 385 1.50 -6.59 13.19
C TRP A 385 0.39 -5.62 12.77
N ALA A 386 0.32 -5.36 11.46
CA ALA A 386 -0.72 -4.58 10.77
C ALA A 386 -1.24 -3.36 11.55
N PRO A 387 -0.37 -2.40 11.91
CA PRO A 387 -0.80 -1.20 12.59
C PRO A 387 -1.42 -0.19 11.61
N GLY A 388 -2.40 0.56 12.09
CA GLY A 388 -3.08 1.58 11.31
C GLY A 388 -3.44 2.82 12.13
N PHE A 389 -3.38 4.00 11.51
CA PHE A 389 -3.77 5.27 12.13
C PHE A 389 -5.24 5.58 11.86
N TYR A 390 -6.00 5.86 12.92
CA TYR A 390 -7.44 6.06 12.81
C TYR A 390 -7.92 7.21 13.69
N THR A 391 -8.78 8.08 13.15
CA THR A 391 -9.47 9.09 13.93
C THR A 391 -10.80 8.55 14.43
N VAL A 392 -10.96 8.46 15.76
CA VAL A 392 -12.17 7.92 16.43
C VAL A 392 -12.62 8.94 17.47
N GLY A 393 -13.86 9.44 17.33
CA GLY A 393 -14.41 10.45 18.25
C GLY A 393 -13.57 11.71 18.37
N GLY A 394 -12.88 12.11 17.29
CA GLY A 394 -11.98 13.28 17.27
C GLY A 394 -10.60 13.04 17.89
N LYS A 395 -10.30 11.83 18.39
CA LYS A 395 -8.98 11.44 18.90
C LYS A 395 -8.24 10.59 17.86
N LEU A 396 -6.92 10.65 17.86
CA LEU A 396 -6.09 9.83 16.99
C LEU A 396 -5.64 8.57 17.74
N TYR A 397 -5.85 7.42 17.11
CA TYR A 397 -5.48 6.12 17.63
C TYR A 397 -4.60 5.36 16.65
N ILE A 398 -3.82 4.43 17.19
CA ILE A 398 -3.22 3.32 16.45
C ILE A 398 -3.94 2.06 16.90
N TYR A 399 -4.60 1.38 15.96
CA TYR A 399 -5.03 0.00 16.17
C TYR A 399 -3.94 -0.90 15.59
N TYR A 400 -3.63 -1.97 16.31
CA TYR A 400 -2.63 -2.96 15.90
C TYR A 400 -3.06 -4.34 16.36
N CYS A 401 -2.36 -5.37 15.91
CA CYS A 401 -2.60 -6.72 16.41
C CYS A 401 -1.32 -7.43 16.83
N SER A 402 -1.49 -8.49 17.62
CA SER A 402 -0.43 -9.41 18.02
C SER A 402 -0.94 -10.83 17.96
N SER A 403 -0.07 -11.75 17.54
CA SER A 403 -0.40 -13.15 17.37
C SER A 403 0.86 -14.03 17.38
N THR A 404 0.63 -15.34 17.34
CA THR A 404 1.65 -16.36 17.09
C THR A 404 1.39 -17.03 15.76
N SER A 405 2.45 -17.31 15.00
CA SER A 405 2.35 -17.77 13.60
C SER A 405 1.50 -19.03 13.45
N GLY A 406 0.51 -19.00 12.55
CA GLY A 406 -0.38 -20.13 12.28
C GLY A 406 -1.43 -20.41 13.38
N SER A 407 -1.58 -19.50 14.35
CA SER A 407 -2.58 -19.60 15.42
C SER A 407 -3.77 -18.67 15.19
N ARG A 408 -4.82 -18.85 15.99
CA ARG A 408 -5.85 -17.82 16.24
C ARG A 408 -5.79 -17.29 17.67
N ASN A 409 -4.72 -17.60 18.42
CA ASN A 409 -4.51 -16.99 19.73
C ASN A 409 -3.94 -15.59 19.47
N SER A 410 -4.82 -14.62 19.38
CA SER A 410 -4.52 -13.31 18.82
C SER A 410 -5.32 -12.22 19.49
N VAL A 411 -4.76 -11.03 19.49
CA VAL A 411 -5.33 -9.85 20.15
C VAL A 411 -5.22 -8.65 19.23
N ILE A 412 -6.23 -7.78 19.29
CA ILE A 412 -6.16 -6.41 18.77
C ILE A 412 -5.88 -5.51 19.98
N GLY A 413 -4.89 -4.62 19.85
CA GLY A 413 -4.53 -3.62 20.85
C GLY A 413 -4.79 -2.20 20.35
N LEU A 414 -4.81 -1.27 21.30
CA LEU A 414 -5.09 0.15 21.05
C LEU A 414 -4.04 1.05 21.69
N THR A 415 -3.55 2.03 20.92
CA THR A 415 -2.70 3.11 21.42
C THR A 415 -3.36 4.44 21.10
N GLU A 416 -3.61 5.27 22.11
CA GLU A 416 -4.00 6.66 21.90
C GLU A 416 -2.76 7.50 21.60
N CYS A 417 -2.85 8.42 20.64
CA CYS A 417 -1.74 9.29 20.32
C CYS A 417 -2.21 10.73 20.08
N VAL A 418 -1.41 11.69 20.55
CA VAL A 418 -1.73 13.13 20.37
C VAL A 418 -1.47 13.58 18.93
N SER A 419 -0.52 12.95 18.26
CA SER A 419 -0.19 13.16 16.85
C SER A 419 0.45 11.88 16.29
N PRO A 420 0.67 11.76 14.97
CA PRO A 420 1.42 10.65 14.40
C PRO A 420 2.86 10.53 14.94
N LEU A 421 3.39 11.58 15.59
CA LEU A 421 4.71 11.59 16.23
C LEU A 421 4.64 11.38 17.76
N GLY A 422 3.44 11.14 18.30
CA GLY A 422 3.18 10.98 19.72
C GLY A 422 2.83 12.29 20.44
N PRO A 423 2.87 12.31 21.79
CA PRO A 423 3.10 11.15 22.67
C PRO A 423 2.10 10.00 22.47
N PHE A 424 2.53 8.79 22.79
CA PHE A 424 1.77 7.53 22.65
C PHE A 424 1.39 6.97 24.01
N THR A 425 0.11 6.60 24.19
CA THR A 425 -0.43 6.03 25.43
C THR A 425 -1.09 4.69 25.13
N ASP A 426 -0.55 3.61 25.68
CA ASP A 426 -1.17 2.28 25.57
C ASP A 426 -2.53 2.25 26.29
N LYS A 427 -3.55 1.74 25.59
CA LYS A 427 -4.91 1.58 26.12
C LYS A 427 -5.25 0.11 26.35
N GLY A 428 -4.32 -0.80 26.05
CA GLY A 428 -4.47 -2.23 26.27
C GLY A 428 -5.23 -2.95 25.16
N MET A 429 -5.78 -4.11 25.52
CA MET A 429 -6.47 -5.02 24.61
C MET A 429 -7.87 -4.52 24.26
N VAL A 430 -8.19 -4.53 22.97
CA VAL A 430 -9.52 -4.25 22.41
C VAL A 430 -10.34 -5.55 22.38
N MET A 431 -9.78 -6.61 21.81
CA MET A 431 -10.45 -7.91 21.67
C MET A 431 -9.46 -9.04 21.43
N ARG A 432 -9.93 -10.28 21.59
CA ARG A 432 -9.12 -11.50 21.40
C ARG A 432 -9.86 -12.62 20.67
N SER A 433 -9.10 -13.56 20.16
CA SER A 433 -9.59 -14.80 19.53
C SER A 433 -8.85 -16.02 20.09
N TYR A 434 -9.46 -17.19 19.88
CA TYR A 434 -8.84 -18.48 20.13
C TYR A 434 -9.20 -19.49 19.05
N LYS A 435 -8.27 -20.39 18.74
CA LYS A 435 -8.48 -21.44 17.73
C LYS A 435 -9.27 -22.63 18.27
N ASP A 436 -9.00 -22.97 19.53
CA ASP A 436 -9.42 -24.21 20.17
C ASP A 436 -9.93 -23.92 21.59
N GLY A 437 -10.57 -24.91 22.21
CA GLY A 437 -11.10 -24.80 23.58
C GLY A 437 -12.51 -24.23 23.66
N ALA A 438 -12.98 -24.03 24.90
CA ALA A 438 -14.34 -23.54 25.17
C ALA A 438 -14.57 -22.12 24.60
N ASP A 439 -13.51 -21.33 24.46
CA ASP A 439 -13.55 -19.95 23.98
C ASP A 439 -13.20 -19.82 22.48
N ARG A 440 -13.26 -20.93 21.71
CA ARG A 440 -13.01 -20.91 20.26
C ARG A 440 -13.84 -19.84 19.57
N THR A 441 -13.20 -19.00 18.78
CA THR A 441 -13.86 -18.00 17.94
C THR A 441 -13.87 -18.41 16.46
N PRO A 442 -14.90 -18.01 15.69
CA PRO A 442 -14.95 -18.27 14.25
C PRO A 442 -13.95 -17.38 13.48
N TYR A 443 -13.58 -16.24 14.04
CA TYR A 443 -12.62 -15.28 13.48
C TYR A 443 -11.24 -15.34 14.14
N ASN A 444 -10.28 -14.66 13.51
CA ASN A 444 -8.94 -14.39 14.02
C ASN A 444 -8.77 -12.88 14.27
N CYS A 445 -8.43 -12.47 15.49
CA CYS A 445 -8.32 -11.06 15.89
C CYS A 445 -6.99 -10.44 15.44
N ILE A 446 -6.81 -10.28 14.13
CA ILE A 446 -5.70 -9.57 13.49
C ILE A 446 -6.20 -8.69 12.34
N ASP A 447 -5.30 -7.85 11.81
CA ASP A 447 -5.53 -6.92 10.71
C ASP A 447 -6.73 -5.97 10.93
N PRO A 448 -6.67 -5.11 11.98
CA PRO A 448 -7.76 -4.21 12.30
C PRO A 448 -7.85 -3.04 11.32
N ASN A 449 -9.08 -2.72 10.89
CA ASN A 449 -9.42 -1.51 10.16
C ASN A 449 -10.59 -0.78 10.82
N ILE A 450 -10.51 0.54 10.94
CA ILE A 450 -11.61 1.37 11.45
C ILE A 450 -12.30 2.11 10.31
N PHE A 451 -13.63 2.06 10.34
CA PHE A 451 -14.50 2.81 9.46
C PHE A 451 -15.52 3.62 10.27
N THR A 452 -15.71 4.88 9.89
CA THR A 452 -16.76 5.74 10.44
C THR A 452 -17.80 5.98 9.36
N ASP A 453 -19.06 5.62 9.62
CA ASP A 453 -20.14 5.87 8.67
C ASP A 453 -20.65 7.32 8.72
N ASP A 454 -21.54 7.66 7.78
CA ASP A 454 -22.11 9.00 7.63
C ASP A 454 -22.90 9.47 8.87
N ASP A 455 -23.38 8.55 9.70
CA ASP A 455 -24.07 8.86 10.96
C ASP A 455 -23.09 9.08 12.13
N GLY A 456 -21.78 9.02 11.88
CA GLY A 456 -20.74 9.12 12.90
C GLY A 456 -20.55 7.84 13.71
N LYS A 457 -21.17 6.72 13.29
CA LYS A 457 -20.99 5.43 13.97
C LYS A 457 -19.64 4.85 13.58
N VAL A 458 -18.88 4.42 14.58
CA VAL A 458 -17.56 3.83 14.40
C VAL A 458 -17.66 2.31 14.40
N TRP A 459 -16.94 1.70 13.47
CA TRP A 459 -16.93 0.26 13.20
C TRP A 459 -15.50 -0.24 13.12
N LEU A 460 -15.23 -1.39 13.76
CA LEU A 460 -14.01 -2.16 13.59
C LEU A 460 -14.29 -3.31 12.63
N ILE A 461 -13.50 -3.38 11.57
CA ILE A 461 -13.42 -4.47 10.60
C ILE A 461 -12.12 -5.23 10.88
N TRP A 462 -12.15 -6.55 10.90
CA TRP A 462 -10.95 -7.36 11.15
C TRP A 462 -11.09 -8.75 10.55
N GLY A 463 -9.98 -9.48 10.46
CA GLY A 463 -9.99 -10.88 10.10
C GLY A 463 -8.85 -11.27 9.19
N SER A 464 -8.41 -12.52 9.34
CA SER A 464 -7.39 -13.15 8.53
C SER A 464 -7.54 -14.66 8.64
N TYR A 465 -7.77 -15.31 7.49
CA TYR A 465 -8.15 -16.72 7.38
C TYR A 465 -9.40 -17.03 8.23
N ALA A 466 -9.45 -18.20 8.85
CA ALA A 466 -10.55 -18.65 9.69
C ALA A 466 -11.89 -18.64 8.93
N GLU A 467 -12.97 -18.14 9.53
CA GLU A 467 -14.31 -18.03 8.90
C GLU A 467 -14.52 -16.62 8.28
N GLY A 468 -13.44 -15.91 7.95
CA GLY A 468 -13.48 -14.69 7.14
C GLY A 468 -13.35 -13.35 7.90
N ILE A 469 -13.96 -12.33 7.31
CA ILE A 469 -13.87 -10.92 7.73
C ILE A 469 -15.12 -10.52 8.51
N TYR A 470 -14.90 -9.93 9.67
CA TYR A 470 -15.95 -9.55 10.61
C TYR A 470 -15.98 -8.03 10.84
N ILE A 471 -17.15 -7.53 11.22
CA ILE A 471 -17.38 -6.13 11.58
C ILE A 471 -18.18 -6.03 12.88
N ARG A 472 -17.86 -5.01 13.71
CA ARG A 472 -18.56 -4.70 14.96
C ARG A 472 -18.52 -3.22 15.31
N ARG A 473 -19.37 -2.79 16.24
CA ARG A 473 -19.40 -1.41 16.75
C ARG A 473 -18.25 -1.12 17.72
N ILE A 474 -17.70 0.09 17.58
CA ILE A 474 -16.75 0.72 18.49
C ILE A 474 -17.43 1.93 19.14
N ASP A 475 -17.16 2.11 20.43
CA ASP A 475 -17.53 3.30 21.18
C ASP A 475 -16.58 4.46 20.78
N PRO A 476 -17.11 5.55 20.19
CA PRO A 476 -16.29 6.68 19.75
C PRO A 476 -15.59 7.41 20.89
N GLU A 477 -16.09 7.34 22.13
CA GLU A 477 -15.48 8.05 23.26
C GLU A 477 -14.18 7.38 23.73
N THR A 478 -14.14 6.04 23.65
CA THR A 478 -13.10 5.20 24.24
C THR A 478 -12.20 4.54 23.21
N GLY A 479 -12.67 4.31 21.98
CA GLY A 479 -12.00 3.48 20.98
C GLY A 479 -12.10 1.97 21.28
N MET A 480 -12.94 1.57 22.24
CA MET A 480 -13.12 0.18 22.65
C MET A 480 -14.43 -0.40 22.08
N PRO A 481 -14.63 -1.73 22.14
CA PRO A 481 -15.88 -2.32 21.68
C PRO A 481 -17.11 -1.70 22.36
N HIS A 482 -18.13 -1.39 21.56
CA HIS A 482 -19.35 -0.80 22.09
C HIS A 482 -20.09 -1.81 22.97
N LYS A 483 -20.40 -1.44 24.21
CA LYS A 483 -21.03 -2.35 25.20
C LYS A 483 -22.50 -2.62 24.89
N ASP A 484 -23.24 -1.60 24.49
CA ASP A 484 -24.67 -1.72 24.20
C ASP A 484 -24.99 -2.29 22.81
N TYR A 485 -23.98 -2.39 21.93
CA TYR A 485 -24.10 -2.97 20.58
C TYR A 485 -22.98 -4.01 20.38
N PRO A 486 -23.05 -5.15 21.09
CA PRO A 486 -21.97 -6.13 21.11
C PRO A 486 -21.94 -7.03 19.87
N GLU A 487 -22.89 -6.87 18.95
CA GLU A 487 -23.04 -7.77 17.81
C GLU A 487 -21.82 -7.73 16.88
N MET A 488 -21.55 -8.90 16.28
CA MET A 488 -20.49 -9.09 15.29
C MET A 488 -21.10 -9.73 14.05
N HIS A 489 -20.74 -9.25 12.87
CA HIS A 489 -21.25 -9.75 11.60
C HIS A 489 -20.10 -10.21 10.71
N CYS A 490 -20.20 -11.41 10.14
CA CYS A 490 -19.33 -11.82 9.04
C CYS A 490 -19.83 -11.14 7.75
N ILE A 491 -18.94 -10.41 7.06
CA ILE A 491 -19.27 -9.63 5.85
C ILE A 491 -18.56 -10.15 4.59
N ALA A 492 -17.56 -11.02 4.77
CA ALA A 492 -16.95 -11.81 3.70
C ALA A 492 -16.43 -13.12 4.28
N ASP A 493 -16.61 -14.22 3.56
CA ASP A 493 -16.21 -15.56 3.98
C ASP A 493 -15.44 -16.22 2.84
N ALA A 494 -14.18 -16.53 3.12
CA ALA A 494 -13.26 -17.17 2.21
C ALA A 494 -12.27 -17.99 3.05
N PRO A 495 -12.68 -19.19 3.50
CA PRO A 495 -11.86 -19.98 4.38
C PRO A 495 -10.51 -20.24 3.69
N ASP A 496 -9.45 -19.96 4.45
CA ASP A 496 -8.04 -20.23 4.16
C ASP A 496 -7.25 -19.24 3.28
N PHE A 497 -7.80 -18.13 2.79
CA PHE A 497 -7.02 -17.24 1.89
C PHE A 497 -7.32 -15.74 1.95
N MET A 498 -8.15 -15.24 2.87
CA MET A 498 -8.53 -13.82 2.90
C MET A 498 -8.07 -13.14 4.20
N GLU A 499 -7.49 -11.96 4.10
CA GLU A 499 -7.02 -11.15 5.23
C GLU A 499 -6.96 -9.65 4.90
N ALA A 500 -6.41 -8.85 5.82
CA ALA A 500 -6.15 -7.43 5.62
C ALA A 500 -7.35 -6.63 5.08
N PRO A 501 -8.51 -6.67 5.77
CA PRO A 501 -9.68 -5.97 5.30
C PRO A 501 -9.48 -4.46 5.40
N TYR A 502 -9.95 -3.73 4.39
CA TYR A 502 -10.05 -2.28 4.44
C TYR A 502 -11.40 -1.84 3.86
N LEU A 503 -12.17 -1.10 4.64
CA LEU A 503 -13.50 -0.65 4.26
C LEU A 503 -13.50 0.84 3.93
N VAL A 504 -14.04 1.19 2.77
CA VAL A 504 -14.27 2.59 2.37
C VAL A 504 -15.67 2.77 1.81
N LYS A 505 -16.23 3.97 1.96
CA LYS A 505 -17.45 4.38 1.27
C LYS A 505 -17.10 5.31 0.13
N ARG A 506 -17.66 5.07 -1.06
CA ARG A 506 -17.55 5.96 -2.21
C ARG A 506 -18.86 5.97 -2.98
N GLY A 507 -19.49 7.14 -3.05
CA GLY A 507 -20.86 7.27 -3.58
C GLY A 507 -21.83 6.39 -2.79
N ASP A 508 -22.68 5.67 -3.52
CA ASP A 508 -23.71 4.79 -2.93
C ASP A 508 -23.18 3.43 -2.46
N TYR A 509 -21.89 3.17 -2.59
CA TYR A 509 -21.29 1.86 -2.31
C TYR A 509 -20.28 1.92 -1.18
N TYR A 510 -20.31 0.87 -0.37
CA TYR A 510 -19.23 0.42 0.49
C TYR A 510 -18.36 -0.55 -0.30
N TYR A 511 -17.05 -0.35 -0.30
CA TYR A 511 -16.05 -1.23 -0.92
C TYR A 511 -15.25 -1.91 0.18
N LEU A 512 -15.29 -3.23 0.20
CA LEU A 512 -14.47 -4.06 1.07
C LEU A 512 -13.28 -4.58 0.27
N PHE A 513 -12.12 -4.00 0.56
CA PHE A 513 -10.84 -4.44 0.04
C PHE A 513 -10.24 -5.51 0.96
N VAL A 514 -9.57 -6.49 0.39
CA VAL A 514 -8.93 -7.59 1.12
C VAL A 514 -7.67 -8.05 0.39
N ALA A 515 -6.71 -8.58 1.13
CA ALA A 515 -5.65 -9.39 0.57
C ALA A 515 -6.13 -10.83 0.42
N MET A 516 -5.81 -11.44 -0.71
CA MET A 516 -6.16 -12.81 -1.06
C MET A 516 -4.90 -13.66 -1.25
N GLY A 517 -5.02 -14.96 -1.00
CA GLY A 517 -3.96 -15.95 -1.14
C GLY A 517 -3.06 -16.06 0.08
N SER A 518 -1.76 -16.28 -0.14
CA SER A 518 -0.81 -16.49 0.96
C SER A 518 0.44 -15.66 0.78
N LEU A 519 0.77 -14.85 1.79
CA LEU A 519 2.02 -14.09 1.86
C LEU A 519 3.27 -14.95 1.62
N LYS A 520 3.23 -16.24 1.97
CA LYS A 520 4.32 -17.22 1.78
C LYS A 520 4.50 -17.70 0.34
N LYS A 521 3.47 -17.61 -0.51
CA LYS A 521 3.49 -18.05 -1.92
C LYS A 521 3.42 -16.83 -2.83
N THR A 522 4.52 -16.55 -3.51
CA THR A 522 4.80 -15.27 -4.17
C THR A 522 3.81 -14.90 -5.29
N ALA A 523 3.35 -15.88 -6.06
CA ALA A 523 2.45 -15.66 -7.20
C ALA A 523 0.96 -15.54 -6.81
N ASP A 524 0.60 -15.96 -5.59
CA ASP A 524 -0.81 -16.10 -5.19
C ASP A 524 -1.28 -14.99 -4.25
N TYR A 525 -0.39 -14.09 -3.79
CA TYR A 525 -0.76 -12.98 -2.89
C TYR A 525 -1.15 -11.73 -3.67
N TYR A 526 -2.43 -11.35 -3.64
CA TYR A 526 -2.96 -10.23 -4.42
C TYR A 526 -4.00 -9.42 -3.65
N TRP A 527 -4.23 -8.20 -4.10
CA TRP A 527 -5.28 -7.33 -3.55
C TRP A 527 -6.56 -7.49 -4.35
N ALA A 528 -7.70 -7.48 -3.67
CA ALA A 528 -9.00 -7.68 -4.29
C ALA A 528 -10.08 -6.85 -3.61
N VAL A 529 -11.23 -6.72 -4.27
CA VAL A 529 -12.34 -5.91 -3.79
C VAL A 529 -13.71 -6.53 -4.11
N GLY A 530 -14.67 -6.30 -3.22
CA GLY A 530 -16.09 -6.36 -3.55
C GLY A 530 -16.81 -5.12 -3.04
N ARG A 531 -18.06 -4.91 -3.48
CA ARG A 531 -18.87 -3.76 -3.07
C ARG A 531 -20.28 -4.14 -2.65
N SER A 532 -20.90 -3.30 -1.83
CA SER A 532 -22.27 -3.42 -1.35
C SER A 532 -22.92 -2.05 -1.20
N LYS A 533 -24.24 -1.94 -1.38
CA LYS A 533 -25.00 -0.73 -1.02
C LYS A 533 -25.33 -0.64 0.47
N SER A 534 -25.09 -1.73 1.21
CA SER A 534 -25.33 -1.85 2.64
C SER A 534 -24.01 -2.16 3.34
N LEU A 535 -23.74 -1.47 4.46
CA LEU A 535 -22.54 -1.66 5.27
C LEU A 535 -22.34 -3.11 5.72
N LEU A 536 -23.42 -3.82 6.03
CA LEU A 536 -23.36 -5.22 6.47
C LEU A 536 -23.43 -6.22 5.30
N GLY A 537 -23.26 -5.74 4.07
CA GLY A 537 -23.34 -6.56 2.87
C GLY A 537 -24.78 -6.87 2.41
N PRO A 538 -24.95 -7.85 1.51
CA PRO A 538 -23.88 -8.70 0.96
C PRO A 538 -22.94 -7.93 0.04
N TYR A 539 -21.63 -8.12 0.20
CA TYR A 539 -20.63 -7.65 -0.76
C TYR A 539 -20.53 -8.60 -1.94
N VAL A 540 -20.40 -8.04 -3.14
CA VAL A 540 -20.27 -8.79 -4.40
C VAL A 540 -19.08 -8.31 -5.23
N ASP A 541 -18.52 -9.19 -6.06
CA ASP A 541 -17.52 -8.86 -7.08
C ASP A 541 -18.15 -8.21 -8.34
N LYS A 542 -17.32 -7.93 -9.36
CA LYS A 542 -17.73 -7.38 -10.66
C LYS A 542 -18.79 -8.22 -11.39
N ASP A 543 -18.77 -9.53 -11.18
CA ASP A 543 -19.70 -10.48 -11.79
C ASP A 543 -20.98 -10.70 -10.95
N GLY A 544 -21.08 -10.05 -9.78
CA GLY A 544 -22.22 -10.16 -8.87
C GLY A 544 -22.17 -11.36 -7.93
N ASN A 545 -21.05 -12.08 -7.87
CA ASN A 545 -20.87 -13.21 -6.95
C ASN A 545 -20.51 -12.72 -5.55
N ARG A 546 -21.04 -13.40 -4.53
CA ARG A 546 -20.91 -12.94 -3.13
C ARG A 546 -19.52 -13.20 -2.56
N MET A 547 -19.00 -12.23 -1.82
CA MET A 547 -17.78 -12.38 -0.99
C MET A 547 -17.98 -13.35 0.18
N LEU A 548 -19.22 -13.60 0.60
CA LEU A 548 -19.58 -14.68 1.54
C LEU A 548 -19.46 -16.10 0.94
N SER A 549 -18.91 -16.20 -0.27
CA SER A 549 -18.66 -17.47 -0.95
C SER A 549 -17.27 -17.48 -1.59
N GLY A 550 -16.34 -16.67 -1.04
CA GLY A 550 -14.95 -16.58 -1.48
C GLY A 550 -14.69 -15.71 -2.71
N ASN A 551 -15.71 -15.14 -3.35
CA ASN A 551 -15.56 -14.43 -4.61
C ASN A 551 -15.09 -12.98 -4.39
N THR A 552 -14.16 -12.51 -5.21
CA THR A 552 -13.64 -11.14 -5.18
C THR A 552 -13.22 -10.68 -6.58
N SER A 553 -13.17 -9.37 -6.81
CA SER A 553 -12.58 -8.81 -8.02
C SER A 553 -11.10 -8.54 -7.75
N ARG A 554 -10.21 -9.22 -8.47
CA ARG A 554 -8.76 -9.00 -8.36
C ARG A 554 -8.38 -7.60 -8.85
N LEU A 555 -7.47 -6.94 -8.12
CA LEU A 555 -6.98 -5.59 -8.43
C LEU A 555 -5.50 -5.55 -8.78
N THR A 556 -4.70 -6.47 -8.26
CA THR A 556 -3.26 -6.54 -8.53
C THR A 556 -2.82 -7.90 -9.04
N GLU A 557 -2.07 -7.86 -10.14
CA GLU A 557 -1.39 -9.00 -10.74
C GLU A 557 0.07 -9.04 -10.30
N TRP A 558 0.66 -10.23 -10.36
CA TRP A 558 2.12 -10.34 -10.28
C TRP A 558 2.72 -9.71 -11.53
N LYS A 559 3.66 -8.78 -11.33
CA LYS A 559 4.46 -8.19 -12.41
C LYS A 559 5.93 -8.28 -12.04
N SER A 560 6.80 -8.49 -13.01
CA SER A 560 8.24 -8.53 -12.74
C SER A 560 8.70 -7.21 -12.14
N GLY A 561 9.40 -7.27 -11.00
CA GLY A 561 9.78 -6.09 -10.21
C GLY A 561 8.72 -5.59 -9.24
N VAL A 562 7.49 -6.12 -9.28
CA VAL A 562 6.37 -5.74 -8.39
C VAL A 562 5.61 -6.99 -7.96
N GLU A 563 6.11 -7.64 -6.92
CA GLU A 563 5.61 -8.94 -6.47
C GLU A 563 4.85 -8.82 -5.16
N GLY A 564 3.65 -9.41 -5.12
CA GLY A 564 2.83 -9.48 -3.92
C GLY A 564 2.36 -8.13 -3.38
N ALA A 565 2.00 -7.22 -4.28
CA ALA A 565 1.37 -5.95 -3.94
C ALA A 565 -0.05 -6.18 -3.41
N ALA A 566 -0.15 -6.38 -2.09
CA ALA A 566 -1.38 -6.63 -1.35
C ALA A 566 -1.24 -6.09 0.09
N HIS A 567 -2.10 -6.51 1.02
CA HIS A 567 -2.22 -5.94 2.37
C HIS A 567 -2.17 -4.41 2.32
N ALA A 568 -3.17 -3.83 1.66
CA ALA A 568 -3.10 -2.47 1.16
C ALA A 568 -4.26 -1.62 1.67
N GLN A 569 -3.94 -0.35 1.89
CA GLN A 569 -4.90 0.70 2.17
C GLN A 569 -5.26 1.44 0.87
N PRO A 570 -6.56 1.55 0.53
CA PRO A 570 -7.06 2.60 -0.35
C PRO A 570 -7.12 3.93 0.40
N PHE A 571 -6.53 4.98 -0.15
CA PHE A 571 -6.50 6.32 0.44
C PHE A 571 -6.94 7.35 -0.61
N CYS A 572 -7.91 8.21 -0.27
CA CYS A 572 -8.25 9.38 -1.08
C CYS A 572 -7.62 10.61 -0.44
N ASP A 573 -6.84 11.35 -1.22
CA ASP A 573 -6.28 12.62 -0.77
C ASP A 573 -7.27 13.77 -0.97
N GLU A 574 -6.95 14.93 -0.40
CA GLU A 574 -7.77 16.15 -0.41
C GLU A 574 -8.03 16.70 -1.82
N ASP A 575 -7.18 16.36 -2.80
CA ASP A 575 -7.36 16.71 -4.21
C ASP A 575 -8.30 15.74 -4.97
N GLY A 576 -8.82 14.72 -4.28
CA GLY A 576 -9.67 13.68 -4.85
C GLY A 576 -8.93 12.52 -5.51
N GLN A 577 -7.59 12.57 -5.58
CA GLN A 577 -6.80 11.46 -6.10
C GLN A 577 -6.85 10.28 -5.13
N TRP A 578 -7.16 9.09 -5.68
CA TRP A 578 -7.04 7.84 -4.95
C TRP A 578 -5.65 7.23 -5.09
N TYR A 579 -5.21 6.58 -4.03
CA TYR A 579 -3.96 5.86 -3.93
C TYR A 579 -4.20 4.48 -3.32
N MET A 580 -3.41 3.51 -3.77
CA MET A 580 -3.16 2.24 -3.11
C MET A 580 -1.81 2.35 -2.39
N VAL A 581 -1.82 2.17 -1.07
CA VAL A 581 -0.61 2.06 -0.25
C VAL A 581 -0.47 0.59 0.14
N SER A 582 0.60 -0.06 -0.29
CA SER A 582 0.77 -1.50 -0.10
C SER A 582 2.20 -1.85 0.27
N GLU A 583 2.37 -3.03 0.83
CA GLU A 583 3.67 -3.67 0.79
C GLU A 583 3.94 -4.22 -0.61
N PHE A 584 5.20 -4.44 -0.95
CA PHE A 584 5.60 -5.24 -2.11
C PHE A 584 7.03 -5.76 -1.98
N TRP A 585 7.40 -6.64 -2.89
CA TRP A 585 8.74 -7.14 -3.07
C TRP A 585 9.20 -6.90 -4.49
N ARG A 586 10.46 -6.49 -4.66
CA ARG A 586 11.05 -6.32 -5.99
C ARG A 586 11.40 -7.64 -6.65
N ASP A 587 11.91 -8.58 -5.85
CA ASP A 587 12.32 -9.91 -6.26
C ASP A 587 12.21 -10.82 -5.03
N ARG A 588 11.26 -11.76 -5.04
CA ARG A 588 11.09 -12.72 -3.95
C ARG A 588 11.91 -14.00 -4.14
N SER A 589 12.67 -14.13 -5.23
CA SER A 589 13.53 -15.30 -5.45
C SER A 589 14.82 -15.28 -4.61
N VAL A 590 15.18 -14.12 -4.05
CA VAL A 590 16.34 -14.00 -3.15
C VAL A 590 16.03 -14.56 -1.75
N ALA A 591 17.06 -15.04 -1.03
CA ALA A 591 16.89 -15.76 0.23
C ALA A 591 16.13 -14.99 1.34
N THR A 592 16.32 -13.67 1.40
CA THR A 592 15.65 -12.76 2.35
C THR A 592 15.14 -11.53 1.60
N PRO A 593 13.99 -11.67 0.91
CA PRO A 593 13.55 -10.63 -0.01
C PRO A 593 13.01 -9.43 0.78
N PRO A 594 13.55 -8.22 0.56
CA PRO A 594 13.15 -7.05 1.34
C PRO A 594 11.73 -6.62 0.97
N VAL A 595 10.88 -6.44 1.99
CA VAL A 595 9.57 -5.80 1.84
C VAL A 595 9.74 -4.30 1.81
N GLN A 596 9.20 -3.66 0.79
CA GLN A 596 9.25 -2.22 0.60
C GLN A 596 7.86 -1.61 0.62
N LEU A 597 7.79 -0.32 0.97
CA LEU A 597 6.59 0.48 0.77
C LEU A 597 6.35 0.67 -0.73
N HIS A 598 5.12 0.47 -1.17
CA HIS A 598 4.64 0.76 -2.51
C HIS A 598 3.45 1.72 -2.42
N ILE A 599 3.44 2.74 -3.28
CA ILE A 599 2.30 3.64 -3.42
C ILE A 599 2.02 3.78 -4.90
N SER A 600 0.78 3.57 -5.29
CA SER A 600 0.32 3.71 -6.67
C SER A 600 -0.94 4.55 -6.70
N LYS A 601 -1.05 5.49 -7.64
CA LYS A 601 -2.30 6.14 -7.97
C LYS A 601 -3.30 5.08 -8.43
N MET A 602 -4.52 5.20 -7.93
CA MET A 602 -5.66 4.38 -8.29
C MET A 602 -6.69 5.27 -8.96
N VAL A 603 -7.30 4.76 -10.03
CA VAL A 603 -8.40 5.43 -10.72
C VAL A 603 -9.67 4.60 -10.58
N TRP A 604 -10.80 5.16 -11.00
CA TRP A 604 -12.10 4.47 -10.97
C TRP A 604 -12.69 4.47 -12.37
N ASN A 605 -13.11 3.30 -12.84
CA ASN A 605 -13.78 3.19 -14.14
C ASN A 605 -15.24 3.69 -14.05
N GLU A 606 -15.91 3.78 -15.20
CA GLU A 606 -17.28 4.30 -15.28
C GLU A 606 -18.30 3.41 -14.55
N ALA A 607 -18.08 2.10 -14.52
CA ALA A 607 -18.87 1.15 -13.73
C ALA A 607 -18.67 1.30 -12.20
N GLY A 608 -17.77 2.19 -11.77
CA GLY A 608 -17.48 2.51 -10.39
C GLY A 608 -16.55 1.51 -9.71
N TRP A 609 -15.72 0.78 -10.45
CA TRP A 609 -14.72 -0.13 -9.91
C TRP A 609 -13.33 0.51 -9.90
N PRO A 610 -12.51 0.21 -8.88
CA PRO A 610 -11.15 0.72 -8.84
C PRO A 610 -10.27 -0.01 -9.84
N VAL A 611 -9.33 0.72 -10.44
CA VAL A 611 -8.33 0.23 -11.39
C VAL A 611 -6.95 0.67 -10.89
N THR A 612 -6.01 -0.27 -10.83
CA THR A 612 -4.64 -0.03 -10.35
C THR A 612 -3.64 -0.18 -11.49
N ALA A 613 -2.41 0.30 -11.27
CA ALA A 613 -1.33 0.12 -12.23
C ALA A 613 -0.97 -1.35 -12.47
N LEU A 614 -1.45 -2.26 -11.62
CA LEU A 614 -1.18 -3.70 -11.67
C LEU A 614 -2.42 -4.51 -12.06
N SER A 615 -3.52 -3.88 -12.47
CA SER A 615 -4.73 -4.60 -12.87
C SER A 615 -4.50 -5.46 -14.11
N SER A 616 -5.15 -6.64 -14.14
CA SER A 616 -5.23 -7.45 -15.36
C SER A 616 -6.06 -6.71 -16.42
N ASP A 617 -5.75 -6.94 -17.69
CA ASP A 617 -6.46 -6.36 -18.83
C ASP A 617 -6.71 -4.84 -18.69
N LEU A 618 -5.68 -4.11 -18.21
CA LEU A 618 -5.75 -2.70 -17.84
C LEU A 618 -6.43 -1.83 -18.91
N LEU A 619 -6.15 -2.07 -20.19
CA LEU A 619 -6.77 -1.31 -21.28
C LEU A 619 -8.29 -1.52 -21.33
N ALA A 620 -8.78 -2.75 -21.10
CA ALA A 620 -10.21 -3.05 -21.06
C ALA A 620 -10.88 -2.36 -19.86
N GLU A 621 -10.22 -2.37 -18.70
CA GLU A 621 -10.68 -1.71 -17.48
C GLU A 621 -10.77 -0.18 -17.62
N LEU A 622 -9.92 0.41 -18.47
CA LEU A 622 -9.91 1.84 -18.79
C LEU A 622 -10.84 2.20 -19.96
N SER A 623 -11.14 1.26 -20.86
CA SER A 623 -11.89 1.48 -22.09
C SER A 623 -13.40 1.26 -21.97
N GLU A 624 -13.95 1.07 -20.77
CA GLU A 624 -15.41 1.09 -20.56
C GLU A 624 -16.00 2.52 -20.72
N LYS A 625 -15.62 3.21 -21.81
CA LYS A 625 -16.19 4.48 -22.29
C LYS A 625 -16.93 4.24 -23.61
#